data_AF-A0A1B6JWS5-F1
#
_entry.id   AF-A0A1B6JWS5-F1
#
_cell.length_a   1.000
_cell.length_b   1.000
_cell.length_c   1.000
_cell.angle_alpha   90.00
_cell.angle_beta   90.00
_cell.angle_gamma   90.00
#
_symmetry.space_group_name_H-M   'P 1'
#
loop_
_entity.id
_entity.type
_entity.pdbx_description
1 polymer ?
#
loop_
_entity_poly.entity_id
_entity_poly.type
_entity_poly.pdbx_seq_one_letter_code
_entity_poly.pdbx_strand_id
1 'polypeptide(L)'
;MKPLENISEILSKTPRLRRLSSVDSITPPAQRVQFILGEDADDNTHEIHPLFSEMEELFRDEDCLEWRETARWIKFEEDVEEGGNRWSKPHVATLSLHSLFELRSLLLNGSVVLDMEAVTLEQVSDL
;
A
#
# COMPACT_ATOMS: atom_id res chain seq x y z
N MET A 1 29.55 24.88 10.30
CA MET A 1 28.62 23.93 10.97
C MET A 1 27.27 24.63 11.04
N LYS A 2 26.29 24.25 10.21
CA LYS A 2 24.96 24.88 10.25
C LYS A 2 24.23 24.41 11.52
N PRO A 3 23.51 25.28 12.25
CA PRO A 3 22.76 24.86 13.42
C PRO A 3 21.67 23.87 13.01
N LEU A 4 21.43 22.85 13.84
CA LEU A 4 20.23 22.02 13.72
C LEU A 4 19.02 22.92 13.97
N GLU A 5 18.13 23.05 13.00
CA GLU A 5 16.89 23.81 13.20
C GLU A 5 16.07 23.16 14.32
N ASN A 6 15.56 23.98 15.24
CA ASN A 6 14.72 23.52 16.32
C ASN A 6 13.41 22.97 15.74
N ILE A 7 12.93 21.82 16.23
CA ILE A 7 11.66 21.21 15.80
C ILE A 7 10.50 22.20 15.90
N SER A 8 10.49 23.06 16.92
CA SER A 8 9.48 24.13 17.05
C SER A 8 9.51 25.15 15.92
N GLU A 9 10.69 25.41 15.36
CA GLU A 9 10.90 26.34 14.26
C GLU A 9 10.46 25.72 12.93
N ILE A 10 10.76 24.43 12.71
CA ILE A 10 10.27 23.65 11.56
C ILE A 10 8.74 23.61 11.55
N LEU A 11 8.11 23.29 12.69
CA LEU A 11 6.65 23.29 12.86
C LEU A 11 6.03 24.66 12.61
N SER A 12 6.74 25.75 12.88
CA SER A 12 6.26 27.11 12.67
C SER A 12 6.30 27.56 11.20
N LYS A 13 7.23 27.01 10.40
CA LYS A 13 7.48 27.41 9.00
C LYS A 13 6.61 26.67 7.98
N THR A 14 6.08 25.50 8.35
CA THR A 14 5.16 24.71 7.51
C THR A 14 3.70 24.86 7.97
N PRO A 15 2.83 25.57 7.23
CA PRO A 15 1.44 25.80 7.61
C PRO A 15 0.63 24.51 7.84
N ARG A 16 0.97 23.43 7.11
CA ARG A 16 0.31 22.12 7.23
C ARG A 16 0.55 21.46 8.60
N LEU A 17 1.77 21.54 9.15
CA LEU A 17 2.11 21.00 10.46
C LEU A 17 1.42 21.75 11.61
N ARG A 18 1.11 23.05 11.45
CA ARG A 18 0.25 23.78 12.41
C ARG A 18 -1.21 23.32 12.39
N ARG A 19 -1.74 22.87 11.25
CA ARG A 19 -3.09 22.28 11.20
C ARG A 19 -3.12 20.87 11.79
N LEU A 20 -2.04 20.10 11.70
CA LEU A 20 -1.95 18.79 12.35
C LEU A 20 -2.11 18.85 13.87
N SER A 21 -1.61 19.89 14.54
CA SER A 21 -1.85 20.08 15.98
C SER A 21 -3.31 20.39 16.34
N SER A 22 -4.15 20.70 15.34
CA SER A 22 -5.59 20.94 15.46
C SER A 22 -6.43 19.77 14.91
N VAL A 23 -5.82 18.71 14.37
CA VAL A 23 -6.55 17.51 13.96
C VAL A 23 -6.86 16.73 15.24
N ASP A 24 -8.09 16.87 15.73
CA ASP A 24 -8.56 16.14 16.90
C ASP A 24 -8.32 14.63 16.75
N SER A 25 -8.02 13.96 17.87
CA SER A 25 -7.82 12.50 17.98
C SER A 25 -9.00 11.67 17.43
N ILE A 26 -10.12 12.33 17.16
CA ILE A 26 -11.39 11.80 16.66
C ILE A 26 -11.38 11.60 15.13
N THR A 27 -10.48 12.25 14.39
CA THR A 27 -10.43 12.11 12.92
C THR A 27 -9.94 10.71 12.54
N PRO A 28 -10.69 9.92 11.73
CA PRO A 28 -10.28 8.61 11.25
C PRO A 28 -8.85 8.61 10.68
N PRO A 29 -8.03 7.59 10.96
CA PRO A 29 -6.64 7.55 10.50
C PRO A 29 -6.47 7.79 9.00
N ALA A 30 -7.35 7.23 8.17
CA ALA A 30 -7.34 7.41 6.72
C ALA A 30 -7.53 8.89 6.30
N GLN A 31 -8.46 9.61 6.95
CA GLN A 31 -8.68 11.04 6.67
C GLN A 31 -7.52 11.90 7.13
N ARG A 32 -6.85 11.54 8.24
CA ARG A 32 -5.64 12.24 8.68
C ARG A 32 -4.49 12.05 7.69
N VAL A 33 -4.32 10.83 7.17
CA VAL A 33 -3.31 10.54 6.14
C VAL A 33 -3.64 11.29 4.85
N GLN A 34 -4.89 11.28 4.40
CA GLN A 34 -5.33 12.05 3.23
C GLN A 34 -5.07 13.56 3.39
N PHE A 35 -5.35 14.09 4.58
CA PHE A 35 -5.03 15.48 4.91
C PHE A 35 -3.52 15.77 4.91
N ILE A 36 -2.70 14.83 5.41
CA ILE A 36 -1.22 14.94 5.40
C ILE A 36 -0.69 14.89 3.97
N LEU A 37 -1.20 13.97 3.15
CA LEU A 37 -0.81 13.77 1.75
C LEU A 37 -1.28 14.93 0.84
N GLY A 38 -2.29 15.68 1.29
CA GLY A 38 -2.72 16.94 0.69
C GLY A 38 -3.78 16.75 -0.38
N GLU A 39 -4.94 17.38 -0.18
CA GLU A 39 -5.97 17.57 -1.21
C GLU A 39 -5.54 18.58 -2.31
N ASP A 40 -4.32 19.13 -2.23
CA ASP A 40 -3.80 20.18 -3.13
C ASP A 40 -2.98 19.64 -4.32
N ALA A 41 -3.04 18.34 -4.63
CA ALA A 41 -2.60 17.89 -5.94
C ALA A 41 -3.67 18.29 -6.97
N ASP A 42 -3.71 19.57 -7.31
CA ASP A 42 -4.32 20.09 -8.55
C ASP A 42 -3.51 19.63 -9.79
N ASP A 43 -2.78 18.54 -9.64
CA ASP A 43 -2.09 17.82 -10.70
C ASP A 43 -3.06 16.70 -11.08
N ASN A 44 -3.82 16.92 -12.16
CA ASN A 44 -4.71 15.93 -12.82
C ASN A 44 -3.98 14.63 -13.25
N THR A 45 -2.78 14.38 -12.75
CA THR A 45 -1.91 13.25 -13.08
C THR A 45 -2.20 12.02 -12.21
N HIS A 46 -2.71 12.18 -11.00
CA HIS A 46 -2.92 11.08 -10.04
C HIS A 46 -4.37 10.98 -9.58
N GLU A 47 -5.23 10.45 -10.46
CA GLU A 47 -6.60 10.11 -10.12
C GLU A 47 -6.68 8.77 -9.37
N ILE A 48 -7.60 8.67 -8.40
CA ILE A 48 -7.87 7.42 -7.71
C ILE A 48 -8.75 6.55 -8.60
N HIS A 49 -8.22 5.39 -9.02
CA HIS A 49 -8.96 4.42 -9.82
C HIS A 49 -9.53 3.29 -8.95
N PRO A 50 -10.67 2.68 -9.34
CA PRO A 50 -11.09 1.41 -8.78
C PRO A 50 -10.00 0.35 -8.96
N LEU A 51 -9.69 -0.39 -7.90
CA LEU A 51 -8.65 -1.41 -7.92
C LEU A 51 -9.25 -2.82 -8.05
N PHE A 52 -8.62 -3.60 -8.91
CA PHE A 52 -8.61 -5.05 -8.87
C PHE A 52 -7.25 -5.47 -8.33
N SER A 53 -7.24 -6.36 -7.34
CA SER A 53 -6.00 -6.93 -6.81
C SER A 53 -6.04 -8.44 -6.95
N GLU A 54 -4.94 -9.01 -7.40
CA GLU A 54 -4.74 -10.44 -7.59
C GLU A 54 -3.50 -10.84 -6.80
N MET A 55 -3.56 -11.99 -6.12
CA MET A 55 -2.44 -12.57 -5.39
C MET A 55 -2.04 -13.87 -6.06
N GLU A 56 -0.77 -13.94 -6.44
CA GLU A 56 -0.14 -15.15 -6.94
C GLU A 56 0.90 -15.65 -5.94
N GLU A 57 1.02 -16.97 -5.82
CA GLU A 57 2.07 -17.63 -5.06
C GLU A 57 2.93 -18.48 -6.00
N LEU A 58 4.24 -18.47 -5.77
CA LEU A 58 5.20 -19.27 -6.54
C LEU A 58 5.24 -20.69 -5.99
N PHE A 59 4.74 -21.64 -6.76
CA PHE A 59 4.79 -23.07 -6.45
C PHE A 59 5.97 -23.73 -7.15
N ARG A 60 6.59 -24.68 -6.46
CA ARG A 60 7.58 -25.59 -7.05
C ARG A 60 7.01 -27.00 -7.05
N ASP A 61 6.88 -27.58 -8.23
CA ASP A 61 6.53 -29.00 -8.41
C ASP A 61 7.62 -29.68 -9.23
N GLU A 62 8.30 -30.66 -8.62
CA GLU A 62 9.50 -31.30 -9.16
C GLU A 62 10.53 -30.28 -9.70
N ASP A 63 10.60 -30.12 -11.02
CA ASP A 63 11.50 -29.21 -11.77
C ASP A 63 10.78 -28.00 -12.39
N CYS A 64 9.48 -27.84 -12.14
CA CYS A 64 8.66 -26.73 -12.63
C CYS A 64 8.47 -25.68 -11.52
N LEU A 65 8.73 -24.42 -11.86
CA LEU A 65 8.40 -23.25 -11.06
C LEU A 65 7.29 -22.49 -11.77
N GLU A 66 6.16 -22.31 -11.11
CA GLU A 66 5.03 -21.59 -11.68
C GLU A 66 4.33 -20.73 -10.64
N TRP A 67 3.94 -19.53 -11.08
CA TRP A 67 3.05 -18.67 -10.33
C TRP A 67 1.62 -19.19 -10.51
N ARG A 68 0.89 -19.30 -9.40
CA ARG A 68 -0.53 -19.68 -9.42
C ARG A 68 -1.30 -18.61 -8.66
N GLU A 69 -2.39 -18.15 -9.28
CA GLU A 69 -3.39 -17.31 -8.61
C GLU A 69 -3.96 -18.07 -7.39
N THR A 70 -3.98 -17.42 -6.22
CA THR A 70 -4.51 -18.01 -4.98
C THR A 70 -5.68 -17.21 -4.40
N ALA A 71 -5.74 -15.90 -4.66
CA ALA A 71 -6.83 -15.04 -4.21
C ALA A 71 -6.97 -13.77 -5.07
N ARG A 72 -8.15 -13.15 -5.02
CA ARG A 72 -8.43 -11.88 -5.71
C ARG A 72 -9.42 -10.99 -4.95
N TRP A 73 -9.36 -9.69 -5.21
CA TRP A 73 -10.18 -8.68 -4.55
C TRP A 73 -10.82 -7.70 -5.54
N ILE A 74 -12.16 -7.60 -5.45
CA ILE A 74 -12.96 -6.47 -5.94
C ILE A 74 -13.96 -6.09 -4.85
N LYS A 75 -13.51 -5.24 -3.91
CA LYS A 75 -14.20 -4.92 -2.63
C LYS A 75 -14.33 -6.10 -1.66
N PHE A 76 -14.62 -7.30 -2.17
CA PHE A 76 -14.68 -8.56 -1.45
C PHE A 76 -13.55 -9.47 -1.92
N GLU A 77 -13.17 -10.39 -1.05
CA GLU A 77 -12.17 -11.43 -1.26
C GLU A 77 -12.82 -12.70 -1.80
N GLU A 78 -12.15 -13.33 -2.76
CA GLU A 78 -12.42 -14.68 -3.25
C GLU A 78 -11.10 -15.44 -3.30
N ASP A 79 -11.11 -16.69 -2.82
CA ASP A 79 -9.94 -17.57 -2.78
C ASP A 79 -10.12 -18.73 -3.75
N VAL A 80 -9.01 -19.26 -4.25
CA VAL A 80 -9.02 -20.51 -5.00
C VAL A 80 -9.26 -21.69 -4.04
N GLU A 81 -10.33 -22.46 -4.28
CA GLU A 81 -10.65 -23.65 -3.49
C GLU A 81 -9.68 -24.81 -3.77
N GLU A 82 -9.64 -25.77 -2.84
CA GLU A 82 -8.82 -26.98 -2.98
C GLU A 82 -9.09 -27.69 -4.32
N GLY A 83 -8.03 -27.92 -5.09
CA GLY A 83 -8.10 -28.50 -6.44
C GLY A 83 -8.25 -27.49 -7.57
N GLY A 84 -8.16 -26.17 -7.32
CA GLY A 84 -7.83 -25.16 -8.33
C GLY A 84 -8.92 -24.80 -9.35
N ASN A 85 -10.10 -25.40 -9.24
CA ASN A 85 -11.14 -25.31 -10.27
C ASN A 85 -12.33 -24.42 -9.87
N ARG A 86 -12.30 -23.83 -8.68
CA ARG A 86 -13.42 -23.08 -8.11
C ARG A 86 -12.93 -21.91 -7.27
N TRP A 87 -13.70 -20.84 -7.30
CA TRP A 87 -13.56 -19.70 -6.41
C TRP A 87 -14.50 -19.86 -5.22
N SER A 88 -14.04 -19.42 -4.05
CA SER A 88 -14.89 -19.28 -2.87
C SER A 88 -15.98 -18.23 -3.11
N LYS A 89 -16.97 -18.15 -2.22
CA LYS A 89 -17.96 -17.06 -2.29
C LYS A 89 -17.30 -15.73 -1.88
N PRO A 90 -17.68 -14.60 -2.51
CA PRO A 90 -17.15 -13.30 -2.13
C PRO A 90 -17.45 -13.03 -0.65
N HIS A 91 -16.42 -12.69 0.10
CA HIS A 91 -16.51 -12.44 1.53
C HIS A 91 -15.66 -11.25 1.97
N VAL A 92 -15.87 -10.78 3.19
CA VAL A 92 -15.07 -9.68 3.75
C VAL A 92 -13.76 -10.26 4.28
N ALA A 93 -12.64 -9.77 3.74
CA ALA A 93 -11.30 -10.13 4.16
C ALA A 93 -11.11 -10.00 5.68
N THR A 94 -10.51 -11.01 6.30
CA THR A 94 -10.03 -10.92 7.68
C THR A 94 -8.54 -11.14 7.75
N LEU A 95 -7.80 -10.15 8.25
CA LEU A 95 -6.36 -10.21 8.32
C LEU A 95 -5.89 -10.58 9.72
N SER A 96 -4.84 -11.40 9.79
CA SER A 96 -4.18 -11.67 11.05
C SER A 96 -3.40 -10.41 11.52
N LEU A 97 -3.43 -10.14 12.83
CA LEU A 97 -2.65 -9.02 13.40
C LEU A 97 -1.14 -9.21 13.17
N HIS A 98 -0.67 -10.46 13.17
CA HIS A 98 0.73 -10.79 12.93
C HIS A 98 1.16 -10.34 11.53
N SER A 99 0.39 -10.71 10.50
CA SER A 99 0.66 -10.34 9.10
C SER A 99 0.67 -8.82 8.90
N LEU A 100 -0.16 -8.06 9.64
CA LEU A 100 -0.13 -6.60 9.60
C LEU A 100 1.17 -6.00 10.18
N PHE A 101 1.74 -6.60 11.23
CA PHE A 101 3.02 -6.17 11.76
C PHE A 101 4.18 -6.51 10.82
N GLU A 102 4.13 -7.66 10.17
CA GLU A 102 5.11 -8.04 9.15
C GLU A 102 5.05 -7.10 7.95
N LEU A 103 3.86 -6.81 7.41
CA LEU A 103 3.67 -5.85 6.33
C LEU A 103 4.22 -4.46 6.70
N ARG A 104 3.95 -3.98 7.91
CA ARG A 104 4.54 -2.73 8.41
C ARG A 104 6.06 -2.77 8.41
N SER A 105 6.66 -3.88 8.83
CA SER A 105 8.11 -4.06 8.82
C SER A 105 8.68 -4.05 7.39
N LEU A 106 8.00 -4.72 6.45
CA LEU A 106 8.38 -4.75 5.03
C LEU A 106 8.31 -3.35 4.41
N LEU A 107 7.28 -2.56 4.71
CA LEU A 107 7.18 -1.18 4.21
C LEU A 107 8.24 -0.24 4.80
N LEU A 108 8.71 -0.49 6.03
CA LEU A 108 9.72 0.34 6.69
C LEU A 108 11.15 0.01 6.27
N ASN A 109 11.42 -1.26 5.96
CA ASN A 109 12.78 -1.76 5.74
C ASN A 109 13.01 -2.29 4.32
N GLY A 110 11.95 -2.50 3.54
CA GLY A 110 12.01 -2.97 2.17
C GLY A 110 12.24 -1.85 1.15
N SER A 111 12.30 -2.24 -0.12
CA SER A 111 12.39 -1.29 -1.23
C SER A 111 11.02 -0.67 -1.52
N VAL A 112 10.98 0.65 -1.68
CA VAL A 112 9.79 1.40 -2.10
C VAL A 112 10.18 2.25 -3.29
N VAL A 113 9.63 1.93 -4.46
CA VAL A 113 9.83 2.67 -5.71
C VAL A 113 8.48 3.21 -6.17
N LEU A 114 8.34 4.54 -6.24
CA LEU A 114 7.15 5.24 -6.69
C LEU A 114 7.43 5.86 -8.07
N ASP A 115 6.37 6.08 -8.86
CA ASP A 115 6.43 6.71 -10.18
C ASP A 115 7.41 6.01 -11.15
N MET A 116 7.43 4.66 -11.09
CA MET A 116 8.28 3.83 -11.95
C MET A 116 7.81 3.88 -13.41
N GLU A 117 8.72 4.24 -14.31
CA GLU A 117 8.50 4.22 -15.76
C GLU A 117 8.87 2.85 -16.36
N ALA A 118 8.12 1.80 -15.99
CA ALA A 118 8.26 0.46 -16.55
C ALA A 118 6.97 0.02 -17.26
N VAL A 119 7.11 -0.66 -18.40
CA VAL A 119 5.98 -1.16 -19.22
C VAL A 119 5.98 -2.68 -19.37
N THR A 120 7.00 -3.37 -18.88
CA THR A 120 7.05 -4.84 -18.84
C THR A 120 7.49 -5.36 -17.46
N LEU A 121 7.17 -6.62 -17.15
CA LEU A 121 7.56 -7.24 -15.89
C LEU A 121 9.08 -7.35 -15.74
N GLU A 122 9.81 -7.61 -16.84
CA GLU A 122 11.27 -7.69 -16.84
C GLU A 122 11.90 -6.35 -16.44
N GLN A 123 11.36 -5.24 -16.94
CA GLN A 123 11.82 -3.90 -16.56
C GLN A 123 11.58 -3.62 -15.07
N VAL A 124 10.49 -4.14 -14.50
CA VAL A 124 10.21 -4.03 -13.07
C VAL A 124 11.18 -4.89 -12.26
N SER A 125 11.54 -6.10 -12.74
CA SER A 125 12.40 -7.03 -12.00
C SER A 125 13.89 -6.68 -12.05
N ASP A 126 14.35 -5.99 -13.09
CA ASP A 126 15.76 -5.65 -13.30
C ASP A 126 16.24 -4.42 -12.51
N LEU A 127 15.33 -3.73 -11.80
CA LEU A 127 15.63 -2.58 -10.94
C LEU A 127 16.32 -2.96 -9.63
#